data_AF-A0A9E0QSI0-F1
#
_entry.id   AF-A0A9E0QSI0-F1
#
_cell.length_a   1.000
_cell.length_b   1.000
_cell.length_c   1.000
_cell.angle_alpha   90.00
_cell.angle_beta   90.00
_cell.angle_gamma   90.00
#
_symmetry.space_group_name_H-M   'P 1'
#
loop_
_entity.id
_entity.type
_entity.pdbx_description
1 polymer ?
#
loop_
_entity_poly.entity_id
_entity_poly.type
_entity_poly.pdbx_seq_one_letter_code
_entity_poly.pdbx_strand_id
1 'polypeptide(L)' 'MFLFAALILFGAFGANVALGAFGNAAFLTGVGEMLLLLAAVVTFVVATLRSEAARKQEK' A
#
# COMPACT_ATOMS: atom_id res chain seq x y z
N MET A 1 6.01 2.41 12.69
CA MET A 1 6.72 1.39 11.88
C MET A 1 5.84 0.76 10.80
N PHE A 2 4.59 0.33 11.08
CA PHE A 2 3.72 -0.28 10.05
C PHE A 2 3.26 0.65 8.92
N LEU A 3 3.22 1.97 9.15
CA LEU A 3 2.85 2.95 8.11
C LEU A 3 3.88 3.05 6.98
N PHE A 4 5.16 2.77 7.24
CA PHE A 4 6.18 2.75 6.19
C PHE A 4 5.97 1.59 5.22
N ALA A 5 5.53 0.42 5.72
CA ALA A 5 5.20 -0.70 4.85
C ALA A 5 4.01 -0.38 3.92
N ALA A 6 2.97 0.27 4.46
CA ALA A 6 1.85 0.75 3.65
C ALA A 6 2.28 1.76 2.59
N LEU A 7 3.17 2.69 2.95
CA LEU A 7 3.73 3.69 2.03
C LEU A 7 4.52 3.03 0.89
N ILE A 8 5.35 2.03 1.19
CA ILE A 8 6.13 1.30 0.19
C ILE A 8 5.20 0.55 -0.79
N LEU A 9 4.21 -0.18 -0.27
CA LEU A 9 3.25 -0.91 -1.11
C LEU A 9 2.44 0.03 -2.00
N PHE A 10 1.97 1.14 -1.44
CA PHE A 10 1.24 2.14 -2.20
C PHE A 10 2.12 2.84 -3.25
N GLY A 11 3.38 3.15 -2.91
CA GLY A 11 4.36 3.69 -3.84
C GLY A 11 4.68 2.72 -4.99
N ALA A 12 4.83 1.43 -4.70
CA ALA A 12 5.03 0.39 -5.71
C ALA A 12 3.82 0.28 -6.65
N PHE A 13 2.59 0.33 -6.12
CA PHE A 13 1.37 0.37 -6.92
C PHE A 13 1.34 1.62 -7.82
N GLY A 14 1.58 2.81 -7.26
CA GLY A 14 1.60 4.06 -8.03
C GLY A 14 2.66 4.06 -9.13
N ALA A 15 3.86 3.53 -8.85
CA ALA A 15 4.91 3.38 -9.85
C ALA A 15 4.50 2.42 -10.97
N ASN A 16 3.87 1.28 -10.64
CA ASN A 16 3.38 0.33 -11.65
C ASN A 16 2.33 0.96 -12.58
N VAL A 17 1.37 1.69 -12.01
CA VAL A 17 0.34 2.40 -12.77
C VAL A 17 0.95 3.50 -13.64
N ALA A 18 1.91 4.27 -13.11
CA ALA A 18 2.59 5.30 -13.89
C ALA A 18 3.34 4.69 -15.09
N LEU A 19 4.10 3.62 -14.89
CA LEU A 19 4.81 2.92 -15.96
C LEU A 19 3.85 2.35 -17.02
N GLY A 20 2.71 1.82 -16.59
CA GLY A 20 1.63 1.39 -17.49
C GLY A 20 1.08 2.54 -18.33
N ALA A 21 0.77 3.67 -17.70
CA ALA A 21 0.17 4.83 -18.36
C ALA A 21 1.12 5.52 -19.36
N PHE A 22 2.41 5.62 -19.04
CA PHE A 22 3.38 6.34 -19.88
C PHE A 22 4.00 5.52 -21.00
N GLY A 23 4.02 4.18 -20.89
CA GLY A 23 4.76 3.35 -21.86
C GLY A 23 4.22 1.94 -22.06
N ASN A 24 3.03 1.61 -21.56
CA ASN A 24 2.49 0.24 -21.53
C ASN A 24 3.48 -0.78 -20.94
N ALA A 25 4.34 -0.33 -20.02
CA ALA A 25 5.42 -1.09 -19.42
C ALA A 25 5.09 -1.50 -17.97
N ALA A 26 3.80 -1.64 -17.66
CA ALA A 26 3.35 -2.09 -16.34
C ALA A 26 3.87 -3.52 -16.08
N PHE A 27 4.45 -3.73 -14.90
CA PHE A 27 4.98 -5.03 -14.50
C PHE A 27 3.86 -5.96 -14.01
N LEU A 28 2.95 -5.42 -13.21
CA LEU A 28 1.70 -6.06 -12.81
C LEU A 28 0.57 -5.53 -13.67
N THR A 29 -0.36 -6.38 -14.09
CA THR A 29 -1.58 -5.97 -14.81
C THR A 29 -2.80 -6.72 -14.29
N GLY A 30 -3.99 -6.13 -14.46
CA GLY A 30 -5.26 -6.77 -14.15
C GLY A 30 -5.35 -7.19 -12.68
N VAL A 31 -5.52 -8.49 -12.41
CA VAL A 31 -5.67 -9.02 -11.05
C VAL A 31 -4.44 -8.73 -10.18
N GLY A 32 -3.23 -8.73 -10.75
CA GLY A 32 -2.00 -8.46 -10.00
C GLY A 32 -1.95 -7.06 -9.39
N GLU A 33 -2.37 -6.05 -10.15
CA GLU A 33 -2.47 -4.66 -9.66
C GLU A 33 -3.53 -4.53 -8.56
N MET A 34 -4.68 -5.19 -8.75
CA MET A 34 -5.77 -5.18 -7.78
C MET A 34 -5.34 -5.82 -6.45
N LEU A 35 -4.59 -6.93 -6.50
CA LEU A 35 -4.05 -7.59 -5.30
C LEU A 35 -3.00 -6.74 -4.59
N LEU A 36 -2.13 -6.04 -5.33
CA LEU A 36 -1.15 -5.13 -4.73
C LEU A 36 -1.83 -3.96 -4.02
N LEU A 37 -2.85 -3.36 -4.66
CA LEU A 37 -3.64 -2.30 -4.05
C LEU A 37 -4.37 -2.79 -2.79
N LEU A 38 -4.97 -3.98 -2.84
CA LEU A 38 -5.61 -4.60 -1.68
C LEU A 38 -4.62 -4.78 -0.53
N ALA A 39 -3.42 -5.30 -0.81
CA ALA A 39 -2.37 -5.48 0.19
C ALA A 39 -1.94 -4.14 0.81
N ALA A 40 -1.82 -3.08 0.00
CA ALA A 40 -1.51 -1.74 0.48
C ALA A 40 -2.60 -1.22 1.44
N VAL A 41 -3.88 -1.35 1.07
CA VAL A 41 -5.03 -0.92 1.88
C VAL A 41 -5.11 -1.69 3.20
N VAL A 42 -5.02 -3.02 3.16
CA VAL A 42 -5.06 -3.85 4.39
C VAL A 42 -3.91 -3.49 5.32
N THR A 43 -2.68 -3.34 4.77
CA THR A 43 -1.51 -2.94 5.56
C THR A 43 -1.71 -1.56 6.17
N PHE A 44 -2.26 -0.60 5.42
CA PHE A 44 -2.57 0.73 5.92
C PHE A 44 -3.57 0.70 7.08
N VAL A 45 -4.68 -0.03 6.94
CA VAL A 45 -5.71 -0.15 7.99
C VAL A 45 -5.11 -0.77 9.25
N VAL A 46 -4.40 -1.90 9.12
CA VAL A 46 -3.73 -2.56 10.25
C VAL A 46 -2.71 -1.62 10.91
N ALA A 47 -1.92 -0.89 10.12
CA ALA A 47 -0.94 0.06 10.61
C ALA A 47 -1.58 1.19 11.43
N THR A 48 -2.70 1.74 10.94
CA THR A 48 -3.44 2.81 11.60
C THR A 48 -4.06 2.32 12.90
N LEU A 49 -4.78 1.18 12.89
CA LEU A 49 -5.37 0.60 14.11
C LEU A 49 -4.31 0.29 15.18
N ARG A 50 -3.14 -0.22 14.77
CA ARG A 50 -2.03 -0.45 15.72
C ARG A 50 -1.46 0.85 16.28
N SER A 51 -1.35 1.90 15.45
CA SER A 51 -0.90 3.22 15.90
C SER A 51 -1.88 3.83 16.90
N GLU A 52 -3.19 3.71 16.67
CA GLU A 52 -4.22 4.20 17.58
C GLU A 52 -4.23 3.42 18.89
N ALA A 53 -4.15 2.07 18.83
CA ALA A 53 -4.11 1.23 20.03
C ALA A 53 -2.89 1.54 20.92
N ALA A 54 -1.71 1.76 20.32
CA ALA A 54 -0.50 2.14 21.06
C ALA A 54 -0.68 3.47 21.81
N ARG A 55 -1.24 4.49 21.15
CA ARG A 55 -1.53 5.80 21.77
C ARG A 55 -2.57 5.72 22.88
N LYS A 56 -3.51 4.78 22.80
CA LYS A 56 -4.52 4.55 23.85
C LYS A 56 -3.93 3.86 25.07
N GLN A 57 -2.89 3.04 24.92
CA GLN A 57 -2.21 2.36 26.04
C GLN A 57 -1.18 3.25 26.76
N GLU A 58 -0.71 4.33 26.13
CA GLU A 58 0.14 5.33 26.79
C GLU A 58 -0.65 6.30 27.71
N LYS A 59 -1.97 6.13 27.84
CA LYS A 59 -2.86 6.97 28.64
C LYS A 59 -3.44 6.20 29.82
#